data_AF-A0A2P5DL84-F1
#
_entry.id   AF-A0A2P5DL84-F1
#
_cell.length_a   1.000
_cell.length_b   1.000
_cell.length_c   1.000
_cell.angle_alpha   90.00
_cell.angle_beta   90.00
_cell.angle_gamma   90.00
#
_symmetry.space_group_name_H-M   'P 1'
#
loop_
_entity.id
_entity.type
_entity.pdbx_description
1 polymer ?
#
loop_
_entity_poly.entity_id
_entity_poly.type
_entity_poly.pdbx_seq_one_letter_code
_entity_poly.pdbx_strand_id
1 'polypeptide(L)' 'MAKKSKILVIGGTGYFGEFIVKASADASHPTFALVRVSTVSNPENLRASRALE' A
#
# COMPACT_ATOMS: atom_id res chain seq x y z
N MET A 1 11.79 20.27 10.57
CA MET A 1 11.46 18.97 9.95
C MET A 1 10.33 19.19 8.95
N ALA A 2 10.54 18.93 7.65
CA ALA A 2 9.45 19.04 6.68
C ALA A 2 8.41 17.93 6.93
N LYS A 3 7.13 18.29 7.02
CA LYS A 3 6.04 17.32 7.22
C LYS A 3 5.98 16.40 6.00
N LYS A 4 6.12 15.09 6.21
CA LYS A 4 6.02 14.08 5.16
C LYS A 4 4.62 14.07 4.56
N SER A 5 4.52 14.02 3.23
CA SER A 5 3.25 13.95 2.51
C SER A 5 2.52 12.65 2.82
N LYS A 6 1.19 12.71 2.97
CA LYS A 6 0.32 11.53 3.04
C LYS A 6 0.08 11.03 1.61
N ILE A 7 0.29 9.72 1.39
CA ILE A 7 0.24 9.11 0.06
C ILE A 7 -0.87 8.06 0.06
N LEU A 8 -1.77 8.14 -0.93
CA LEU A 8 -2.77 7.13 -1.21
C LEU A 8 -2.43 6.45 -2.53
N VAL A 9 -2.25 5.13 -2.51
CA VAL A 9 -1.95 4.31 -3.69
C VAL A 9 -3.19 3.52 -4.08
N ILE A 10 -3.67 3.74 -5.31
CA ILE A 10 -4.76 2.97 -5.93
C ILE A 10 -4.11 1.87 -6.79
N GLY A 11 -4.53 0.63 -6.59
CA GLY A 11 -3.88 -0.52 -7.23
C GLY A 11 -2.59 -0.95 -6.54
N GLY A 12 -2.41 -0.63 -5.26
CA GLY A 12 -1.24 -1.02 -4.45
C GLY A 12 -1.04 -2.53 -4.31
N THR A 13 -2.02 -3.34 -4.68
CA THR A 13 -1.94 -4.82 -4.70
C THR A 13 -1.53 -5.38 -6.06
N GLY A 14 -1.35 -4.53 -7.08
CA GLY A 14 -0.86 -4.95 -8.40
C GLY A 14 0.67 -5.08 -8.42
N TYR A 15 1.20 -5.69 -9.48
CA TYR A 15 2.64 -5.98 -9.62
C TYR A 15 3.54 -4.79 -9.31
N PHE A 16 3.29 -3.62 -9.91
CA PHE A 16 4.06 -2.40 -9.63
C PHE A 16 3.61 -1.68 -8.35
N GLY A 17 2.32 -1.79 -8.02
CA GLY A 17 1.73 -1.10 -6.87
C GLY A 17 2.39 -1.49 -5.56
N GLU A 18 2.75 -2.76 -5.39
CA GLU A 18 3.41 -3.26 -4.18
C GLU A 18 4.75 -2.57 -3.94
N PHE A 19 5.59 -2.45 -4.97
CA PHE A 19 6.90 -1.79 -4.87
C PHE A 19 6.76 -0.30 -4.55
N ILE A 20 5.74 0.37 -5.10
CA ILE A 20 5.47 1.79 -4.81
C ILE A 20 5.05 1.96 -3.35
N VAL A 21 4.15 1.12 -2.85
CA VAL A 21 3.72 1.14 -1.44
C VAL A 21 4.92 0.94 -0.52
N LYS A 22 5.77 -0.05 -0.82
CA LYS A 22 6.96 -0.36 -0.02
C LYS A 22 7.97 0.79 -0.01
N ALA A 23 8.32 1.33 -1.18
CA ALA A 23 9.24 2.46 -1.29
C ALA A 23 8.72 3.72 -0.56
N SER A 24 7.40 3.97 -0.63
CA SER A 24 6.75 5.08 0.08
C SER A 24 6.82 4.92 1.60
N ALA A 25 6.59 3.70 2.10
CA ALA A 25 6.74 3.37 3.51
C ALA A 25 8.20 3.49 3.98
N ASP A 26 9.16 2.96 3.21
CA ASP A 26 10.61 3.06 3.50
C ASP A 26 11.09 4.51 3.54
N ALA A 27 10.54 5.37 2.68
CA ALA A 27 10.79 6.80 2.68
C ALA A 27 10.10 7.57 3.84
N SER A 28 9.46 6.85 4.76
CA SER A 28 8.74 7.37 5.94
C SER A 28 7.59 8.30 5.58
N HIS A 29 6.89 8.01 4.47
CA HIS A 29 5.64 8.67 4.15
C HIS A 29 4.46 7.88 4.74
N PRO A 30 3.51 8.53 5.44
CA PRO A 30 2.25 7.88 5.80
C PRO A 30 1.54 7.41 4.52
N THR A 31 1.52 6.09 4.32
CA THR A 31 1.11 5.48 3.05
C THR A 31 -0.13 4.62 3.27
N PHE A 32 -1.12 4.82 2.40
CA PHE A 32 -2.39 4.08 2.42
C PHE A 32 -2.55 3.39 1.07
N ALA A 33 -2.99 2.13 1.06
CA ALA A 33 -3.34 1.41 -0.16
C ALA A 33 -4.85 1.18 -0.20
N LEU A 34 -5.50 1.60 -1.29
CA LEU A 34 -6.92 1.32 -1.51
C LEU A 34 -7.09 -0.08 -2.11
N VAL A 35 -7.77 -0.95 -1.39
CA VAL A 35 -8.03 -2.34 -1.80
C VAL A 35 -9.52 -2.51 -2.12
N ARG A 36 -9.84 -3.12 -3.27
CA ARG A 36 -11.22 -3.48 -3.63
C ARG A 36 -11.62 -4.77 -2.91
N VAL A 37 -12.88 -4.88 -2.49
CA VAL A 37 -13.42 -6.08 -1.82
C VAL A 37 -13.19 -7.37 -2.63
N SER A 38 -13.32 -7.33 -3.97
CA SER A 38 -13.05 -8.48 -4.84
C SER A 38 -11.56 -8.86 -4.95
N THR A 39 -10.65 -8.00 -4.52
CA THR A 39 -9.21 -8.32 -4.47
C THR A 39 -8.90 -9.18 -3.25
N VAL A 40 -9.65 -9.00 -2.16
CA VAL A 40 -9.52 -9.72 -0.88
C VAL A 40 -9.90 -11.21 -1.00
N SER A 41 -10.71 -11.58 -2.00
CA SER A 41 -11.11 -12.97 -2.23
C SER A 41 -9.98 -13.86 -2.74
N ASN A 42 -8.87 -13.29 -3.21
CA ASN A 42 -7.66 -14.04 -3.56
C ASN A 42 -6.67 -13.96 -2.39
N PRO A 43 -6.32 -15.09 -1.74
CA PRO A 43 -5.44 -15.09 -0.57
C PRO A 43 -4.04 -14.53 -0.87
N GLU A 44 -3.57 -14.64 -2.12
CA GLU A 44 -2.34 -14.01 -2.63
C GLU A 44 -2.31 -12.49 -2.40
N ASN A 45 -3.45 -11.82 -2.59
CA ASN A 45 -3.57 -10.36 -2.55
C ASN A 45 -3.83 -9.81 -1.13
N LEU A 46 -4.14 -10.71 -0.18
CA LEU A 46 -4.43 -10.36 1.22
C LEU A 46 -3.16 -9.95 1.99
N ARG A 47 -1.97 -10.27 1.46
CA ARG A 47 -0.69 -9.96 2.13
C ARG A 47 -0.44 -8.46 2.26
N ALA A 48 -1.00 -7.63 1.36
CA ALA A 48 -0.82 -6.18 1.37
C ALA A 48 -1.61 -5.47 2.49
N SER A 49 -2.67 -6.07 3.04
CA SER A 49 -3.49 -5.40 4.08
C SER A 49 -2.93 -5.54 5.50
N ARG A 50 -1.94 -6.41 5.71
CA ARG A 50 -1.42 -6.76 7.04
C ARG A 50 -0.13 -6.02 7.41
N ALA A 51 0.42 -5.20 6.51
CA ALA A 51 1.67 -4.45 6.72
C ALA A 51 1.45 -3.05 7.33
N LEU A 52 0.26 -2.78 7.90
CA LEU A 52 -0.10 -1.50 8.52
C LEU A 52 -0.34 -1.60 10.04
N GLU A 53 0.24 -2.61 10.69
CA GLU A 53 0.39 -2.62 12.16
C GLU A 53 1.79 -2.18 12.56
#